data_AF-A0A397UQP1-F1
#
_entry.id   AF-A0A397UQP1-F1
#
_cell.length_a   1.000
_cell.length_b   1.000
_cell.length_c   1.000
_cell.angle_alpha   90.00
_cell.angle_beta   90.00
_cell.angle_gamma   90.00
#
_symmetry.space_group_name_H-M   'P 1'
#
loop_
_entity.id
_entity.type
_entity.pdbx_description
1 polymer ?
#
loop_
_entity_poly.entity_id
_entity_poly.type
_entity_poly.pdbx_seq_one_letter_code
_entity_poly.pdbx_strand_id
1 'polypeptide(L)'
;MWTNDQLHLLIAERRNRNAEYHDIPGSSRMSFWNNIANIINERFSTNYTEYQCKGKFQNLVRDHTLICQYMAENRAERKTRTGVRYFEEFRSRFWERPGKVLEHSSAFAVGVFKIETNY
;
A
#
# COMPACT_ATOMS: atom_id res chain seq x y z
N MET A 1 -3.90 22.02 5.34
CA MET A 1 -4.85 20.88 5.34
C MET A 1 -4.69 20.14 4.02
N TRP A 2 -4.68 18.80 3.99
CA TRP A 2 -4.55 18.03 2.73
C TRP A 2 -5.90 17.96 2.01
N THR A 3 -5.94 18.36 0.74
CA THR A 3 -7.14 18.25 -0.12
C THR A 3 -7.25 16.87 -0.75
N ASN A 4 -8.41 16.54 -1.32
CA ASN A 4 -8.58 15.25 -1.99
C ASN A 4 -7.64 15.13 -3.20
N ASP A 5 -7.50 16.19 -4.00
CA ASP A 5 -6.65 16.17 -5.21
C ASP A 5 -5.16 15.97 -4.86
N GLN A 6 -4.70 16.58 -3.76
CA GLN A 6 -3.35 16.37 -3.25
C GLN A 6 -3.13 14.92 -2.79
N LEU A 7 -4.12 14.30 -2.15
CA LEU A 7 -4.04 12.91 -1.71
C LEU A 7 -4.11 11.94 -2.89
N HIS A 8 -4.99 12.17 -3.87
CA HIS A 8 -5.03 11.37 -5.09
C HIS A 8 -3.70 11.43 -5.84
N LEU A 9 -3.07 12.62 -5.94
CA LEU A 9 -1.75 12.74 -6.56
C LEU A 9 -0.68 11.97 -5.79
N LEU A 10 -0.65 12.09 -4.46
CA LEU A 10 0.26 11.34 -3.59
C LEU A 10 0.13 9.82 -3.79
N ILE A 11 -1.11 9.32 -3.86
CA ILE A 11 -1.42 7.90 -4.06
C ILE A 11 -1.01 7.45 -5.47
N ALA A 12 -1.35 8.24 -6.49
CA ALA A 12 -1.03 7.95 -7.89
C ALA A 12 0.49 7.88 -8.13
N GLU A 13 1.25 8.88 -7.66
CA GLU A 13 2.71 8.87 -7.73
C GLU A 13 3.31 7.65 -7.05
N ARG A 14 2.82 7.33 -5.84
CA ARG A 14 3.31 6.18 -5.08
C ARG A 14 2.96 4.86 -5.76
N ARG A 15 1.81 4.76 -6.45
CA ARG A 15 1.37 3.59 -7.22
C ARG A 15 2.21 3.40 -8.48
N ASN A 16 2.37 4.45 -9.28
CA ASN A 16 3.11 4.41 -10.54
C ASN A 16 4.59 4.06 -10.31
N ARG A 17 5.16 4.56 -9.22
CA ARG A 17 6.57 4.37 -8.88
C ARG A 17 6.79 3.36 -7.76
N ASN A 18 5.85 2.43 -7.57
CA ASN A 18 5.96 1.44 -6.49
C ASN A 18 7.13 0.49 -6.67
N ALA A 19 7.38 0.03 -7.90
CA ALA A 19 8.53 -0.82 -8.20
C ALA A 19 9.85 -0.11 -7.86
N GLU A 20 10.01 1.14 -8.31
CA GLU A 20 11.16 2.00 -8.01
C GLU A 20 11.36 2.13 -6.49
N TYR A 21 10.29 2.44 -5.74
CA TYR A 21 10.39 2.60 -4.29
C TYR A 21 10.93 1.35 -3.57
N HIS A 22 10.51 0.16 -4.01
CA HIS A 22 10.93 -1.11 -3.42
C HIS A 22 12.31 -1.58 -3.88
N ASP A 23 12.80 -1.05 -5.01
CA ASP A 23 14.16 -1.26 -5.52
C ASP A 23 15.17 -0.34 -4.81
N ILE A 24 14.75 0.85 -4.38
CA ILE A 24 15.61 1.81 -3.70
C ILE A 24 16.11 1.27 -2.34
N PRO A 25 17.43 1.22 -2.10
CA PRO A 25 18.01 0.87 -0.81
C PRO A 25 17.85 2.03 0.20
N GLY A 26 17.28 1.72 1.37
CA GLY A 26 17.37 2.48 2.62
C GLY A 26 17.25 4.02 2.52
N SER A 27 18.40 4.70 2.61
CA SER A 27 18.54 6.16 2.74
C SER A 27 18.01 6.93 1.53
N SER A 28 18.12 6.35 0.34
CA SER A 28 17.69 6.97 -0.91
C SER A 28 16.16 7.08 -1.04
N ARG A 29 15.40 6.44 -0.14
CA ARG A 29 13.92 6.56 -0.11
C ARG A 29 13.45 7.94 0.34
N MET A 30 14.27 8.69 1.08
CA MET A 30 13.91 10.07 1.45
C MET A 30 13.93 10.98 0.23
N SER A 31 14.90 10.80 -0.69
CA SER A 31 14.95 11.52 -1.96
C SER A 31 13.72 11.23 -2.83
N PHE A 32 13.21 10.00 -2.79
CA PHE A 32 11.94 9.64 -3.43
C PHE A 32 10.76 10.45 -2.87
N TRP A 33 10.63 10.51 -1.54
CA TRP A 33 9.56 11.28 -0.90
C TRP A 33 9.69 12.79 -1.14
N ASN A 34 10.93 13.30 -1.22
CA ASN A 34 11.19 14.69 -1.57
C ASN A 34 10.75 15.01 -3.01
N ASN A 35 11.00 14.10 -3.95
CA ASN A 35 10.55 14.27 -5.32
C ASN A 35 9.01 14.31 -5.42
N ILE A 36 8.31 13.41 -4.72
CA ILE A 36 6.83 13.47 -4.63
C ILE A 36 6.36 14.78 -4.00
N ALA A 37 7.01 15.23 -2.93
CA ALA A 37 6.67 16.48 -2.27
C ALA A 37 6.80 17.66 -3.24
N ASN A 38 7.87 17.72 -4.03
CA ASN A 38 8.07 18.75 -5.05
C ASN A 38 6.97 18.73 -6.11
N ILE A 39 6.58 17.57 -6.64
CA ILE A 39 5.49 17.45 -7.62
C ILE A 39 4.17 18.01 -7.07
N ILE A 40 3.84 17.68 -5.81
CA ILE A 40 2.63 18.20 -5.14
C ILE A 40 2.74 19.71 -4.91
N ASN A 41 3.91 20.17 -4.44
CA ASN A 41 4.17 21.57 -4.16
C ASN A 41 4.10 22.45 -5.40
N GLU A 42 4.69 22.01 -6.51
CA GLU A 42 4.63 22.70 -7.80
C GLU A 42 3.20 22.77 -8.34
N ARG A 43 2.42 21.69 -8.21
CA ARG A 43 1.07 21.63 -8.76
C ARG A 43 0.03 22.40 -7.95
N PHE A 44 0.15 22.38 -6.62
CA PHE A 44 -0.85 22.94 -5.71
C PHE A 44 -0.36 24.17 -4.95
N SER A 45 0.83 24.70 -5.29
CA SER A 45 1.48 25.81 -4.60
C SER A 45 1.57 25.59 -3.08
N THR A 46 1.94 24.36 -2.68
CA THR A 46 2.11 23.96 -1.28
C THR A 46 3.58 23.93 -0.87
N ASN A 47 3.85 23.71 0.41
CA ASN A 47 5.20 23.61 0.99
C ASN A 47 5.39 22.33 1.82
N TYR A 48 4.84 21.22 1.34
CA TYR A 48 4.99 19.94 2.00
C TYR A 48 6.43 19.46 2.01
N THR A 49 6.85 18.88 3.11
CA THR A 49 8.15 18.21 3.22
C THR A 49 8.04 16.72 2.90
N GLU A 50 9.17 16.09 2.61
CA GLU A 50 9.30 14.65 2.39
C GLU A 50 8.80 13.85 3.60
N TYR A 51 9.04 14.34 4.82
CA TYR A 51 8.54 13.73 6.05
C TYR A 51 7.02 13.80 6.15
N GLN A 52 6.42 14.92 5.74
CA GLN A 52 4.97 15.07 5.74
C GLN A 52 4.32 14.14 4.71
N CYS A 53 4.87 14.04 3.50
CA CYS A 53 4.36 13.12 2.47
C CYS A 53 4.45 11.66 2.91
N LYS A 54 5.62 11.24 3.42
CA LYS A 54 5.85 9.90 3.96
C LYS A 54 4.88 9.56 5.10
N GLY A 55 4.80 10.44 6.10
CA GLY A 55 3.94 10.25 7.27
C GLY A 55 2.47 10.21 6.88
N LYS A 56 2.05 11.06 5.94
CA LYS A 56 0.68 11.07 5.43
C LYS A 56 0.33 9.77 4.72
N PHE A 57 1.22 9.28 3.86
CA PHE A 57 1.03 8.00 3.17
C PHE A 57 0.98 6.82 4.16
N GLN A 58 1.89 6.78 5.14
CA GLN A 58 1.88 5.75 6.17
C GLN A 58 0.59 5.75 7.00
N ASN A 59 0.04 6.92 7.31
CA ASN A 59 -1.25 7.03 7.99
C ASN A 59 -2.40 6.51 7.12
N LEU A 60 -2.40 6.75 5.81
CA LEU A 60 -3.40 6.16 4.90
C LEU A 60 -3.34 4.62 4.88
N VAL A 61 -2.13 4.05 4.82
CA VAL A 61 -1.94 2.60 4.91
C VAL A 61 -2.45 2.04 6.24
N ARG A 62 -2.16 2.72 7.35
CA ARG A 62 -2.66 2.32 8.68
C ARG A 62 -4.18 2.40 8.76
N ASP A 63 -4.78 3.48 8.26
CA ASP A 63 -6.24 3.64 8.22
C ASP A 63 -6.90 2.51 7.43
N HIS A 64 -6.32 2.12 6.28
CA HIS A 64 -6.78 0.96 5.52
C HIS A 64 -6.69 -0.35 6.33
N THR A 65 -5.54 -0.63 6.96
CA THR A 65 -5.35 -1.82 7.79
C THR A 65 -6.33 -1.88 8.95
N LEU A 66 -6.57 -0.75 9.62
CA LEU A 66 -7.54 -0.64 10.70
C LEU A 66 -8.96 -0.93 10.20
N ILE A 67 -9.36 -0.41 9.04
CA ILE A 67 -10.67 -0.71 8.44
C ILE A 67 -10.80 -2.19 8.12
N CYS A 68 -9.77 -2.84 7.55
CA CYS A 68 -9.78 -4.29 7.34
C CYS A 68 -9.97 -5.08 8.64
N GLN A 69 -9.28 -4.69 9.71
CA GLN A 69 -9.44 -5.31 11.03
C GLN A 69 -10.85 -5.12 11.59
N TYR A 70 -11.39 -3.90 11.51
CA TYR A 70 -12.76 -3.61 11.97
C TYR A 70 -13.83 -4.38 11.18
N MET A 71 -13.64 -4.56 9.87
CA MET A 71 -14.53 -5.39 9.06
C MET A 71 -14.44 -6.87 9.44
N ALA A 72 -13.25 -7.38 9.74
CA ALA A 72 -13.05 -8.75 10.21
C ALA A 72 -13.65 -8.99 11.60
N GLU A 73 -13.58 -8.00 12.49
CA GLU A 73 -14.13 -8.03 13.85
C GLU A 73 -15.62 -7.64 13.94
N ASN A 74 -16.27 -7.36 12.81
CA ASN A 74 -17.68 -6.94 12.74
C ASN A 74 -18.00 -5.66 13.55
N ARG A 75 -17.00 -4.76 13.71
CA ARG A 75 -17.09 -3.49 14.45
C ARG A 75 -17.09 -2.32 13.47
N ALA A 76 -18.19 -2.18 12.71
CA ALA A 76 -18.30 -1.24 11.58
C ALA A 76 -18.26 0.26 11.96
N GLU A 77 -18.35 0.60 13.24
CA GLU A 77 -18.57 1.97 13.73
C GLU A 77 -17.30 2.84 13.83
N ARG A 78 -16.09 2.26 13.75
CA ARG A 78 -14.81 2.98 13.98
C ARG A 78 -14.07 3.39 12.70
N LYS A 79 -14.79 3.62 11.60
CA LYS A 79 -14.17 3.98 10.31
C LYS A 79 -13.89 5.49 10.25
N THR A 80 -12.66 5.89 9.96
CA THR A 80 -12.34 7.30 9.67
C THR A 80 -12.93 7.69 8.32
N ARG A 81 -13.47 8.92 8.18
CA ARG A 81 -14.05 9.42 6.91
C ARG A 81 -13.05 9.36 5.74
N THR A 82 -11.77 9.55 6.04
CA THR A 82 -10.67 9.45 5.08
C THR A 82 -10.39 7.99 4.71
N GLY A 83 -10.33 7.09 5.69
CA GLY A 83 -10.06 5.68 5.45
C GLY A 83 -11.13 5.03 4.57
N VAL A 84 -12.42 5.36 4.75
CA VAL A 84 -13.50 4.82 3.90
C VAL A 84 -13.37 5.24 2.44
N ARG A 85 -12.96 6.50 2.17
CA ARG A 85 -12.90 7.04 0.79
C ARG A 85 -11.76 6.44 -0.03
N TYR A 86 -10.59 6.24 0.59
CA TYR A 86 -9.44 5.65 -0.11
C TYR A 86 -9.33 4.13 0.08
N PHE A 87 -10.25 3.52 0.83
CA PHE A 87 -10.27 2.07 1.08
C PHE A 87 -10.25 1.26 -0.21
N GLU A 88 -11.06 1.64 -1.21
CA GLU A 88 -11.15 0.94 -2.50
C GLU A 88 -9.85 1.08 -3.32
N GLU A 89 -9.24 2.27 -3.34
CA GLU A 89 -7.94 2.45 -4.01
C GLU A 89 -6.86 1.58 -3.35
N PHE A 90 -6.91 1.49 -2.02
CA PHE A 90 -6.00 0.67 -1.24
C PHE A 90 -6.39 -0.84 -1.27
N ARG A 91 -7.60 -1.26 -1.66
CA ARG A 91 -7.91 -2.70 -1.81
C ARG A 91 -6.98 -3.42 -2.77
N SER A 92 -6.43 -2.70 -3.75
CA SER A 92 -5.47 -3.24 -4.73
C SER A 92 -4.10 -3.60 -4.13
N ARG A 93 -3.85 -3.25 -2.86
CA ARG A 93 -2.57 -3.51 -2.14
C ARG A 93 -1.34 -3.02 -2.91
N PHE A 94 -1.50 -2.00 -3.74
CA PHE A 94 -0.45 -1.53 -4.64
C PHE A 94 0.83 -1.06 -3.92
N TRP A 95 0.77 -0.74 -2.63
CA TRP A 95 1.93 -0.32 -1.83
C TRP A 95 2.76 -1.48 -1.29
N GLU A 96 2.24 -2.71 -1.37
CA GLU A 96 3.01 -3.91 -1.05
C GLU A 96 4.14 -4.07 -2.04
N ARG A 97 5.21 -4.75 -1.61
CA ARG A 97 6.32 -5.08 -2.49
C ARG A 97 5.75 -5.99 -3.58
N PRO A 98 5.87 -5.64 -4.89
CA PRO A 98 5.50 -6.58 -5.93
C PRO A 98 6.35 -7.82 -5.66
N GLY A 99 5.67 -8.92 -5.36
CA GLY A 99 6.34 -10.12 -4.88
C GLY A 99 7.51 -10.42 -5.79
N LYS A 100 8.69 -10.68 -5.18
CA LYS A 100 9.56 -11.67 -5.80
C LYS A 100 8.65 -12.86 -6.03
N VAL A 101 8.44 -13.24 -7.29
CA VAL A 101 7.82 -14.52 -7.63
C VAL A 101 8.58 -15.54 -6.81
N LEU A 102 7.99 -15.99 -5.71
CA LEU A 102 8.47 -17.12 -4.96
C LEU A 102 8.10 -18.32 -5.83
N GLU A 103 8.98 -18.63 -6.77
CA GLU A 103 9.30 -20.01 -7.11
C GLU A 103 9.68 -20.70 -5.79
N HIS A 104 8.70 -21.10 -4.99
CA HIS A 104 8.81 -22.22 -4.07
C HIS A 104 7.41 -22.63 -3.61
N SER A 105 7.19 -23.94 -3.76
CA SER A 105 6.10 -24.77 -3.24
C SER A 105 4.73 -24.64 -3.91
N SER A 106 4.67 -25.17 -5.14
CA SER A 106 3.64 -26.11 -5.55
C SER A 106 3.54 -27.32 -4.59
N ALA A 107 3.06 -27.11 -3.36
CA ALA A 107 2.85 -28.17 -2.36
C ALA A 107 1.38 -28.31 -1.92
N PHE A 108 0.45 -27.78 -2.71
CA PHE A 108 -1.00 -27.98 -2.55
C PHE A 108 -1.60 -28.60 -3.82
N ALA A 109 -1.04 -29.71 -4.33
CA ALA A 109 -1.68 -30.53 -5.36
C ALA A 109 -0.98 -31.87 -5.62
N VAL A 110 -0.72 -32.69 -4.59
CA VAL A 110 -0.67 -34.15 -4.76
C VAL A 110 -1.39 -34.70 -3.53
N GLY A 111 -2.69 -34.91 -3.61
CA GLY A 111 -3.15 -36.17 -4.17
C GLY A 111 -3.37 -37.14 -3.02
N VAL A 112 -4.46 -36.89 -2.29
CA VAL A 112 -5.14 -37.94 -1.52
C VAL A 112 -5.52 -39.02 -2.52
N PHE A 113 -4.73 -40.08 -2.62
CA PHE A 113 -5.15 -41.41 -3.07
C PHE A 113 -4.15 -42.42 -2.49
N LYS A 114 -4.43 -42.82 -1.25
CA LYS A 114 -3.91 -44.07 -0.69
C LYS A 114 -4.76 -45.17 -1.32
N ILE A 115 -4.29 -45.73 -2.42
CA ILE A 115 -4.83 -46.98 -2.98
C ILE A 115 -3.78 -48.07 -2.78
N GLU A 116 -4.28 -49.15 -2.19
CA GLU A 116 -3.61 -50.39 -1.83
C GLU A 116 -3.04 -51.09 -3.07
N THR A 117 -1.87 -51.73 -2.92
CA THR A 117 -1.57 -52.99 -3.60
C THR A 117 -0.67 -53.84 -2.72
N ASN A 118 -1.22 -54.96 -2.24
CA ASN A 118 -0.50 -56.14 -1.76
C ASN A 118 0.28 -56.77 -2.92
N TYR A 119 1.49 -57.27 -2.65
CA TYR A 119 1.97 -58.60 -3.04
C TYR A 119 3.14 -59.02 -2.15
#